data_AF-A0A946SEA0-F1
#
_entry.id   AF-A0A946SEA0-F1
#
_cell.length_a   1.000
_cell.length_b   1.000
_cell.length_c   1.000
_cell.angle_alpha   90.00
_cell.angle_beta   90.00
_cell.angle_gamma   90.00
#
_symmetry.space_group_name_H-M   'P 1'
#
loop_
_entity.id
_entity.type
_entity.pdbx_description
1 polymer ?
#
loop_
_entity_poly.entity_id
_entity_poly.type
_entity_poly.pdbx_seq_one_letter_code
_entity_poly.pdbx_strand_id
1 'polypeptide(L)'
;MSKIKETRKAGTKTLIAIAIIGVSVYIGFEPLFDKVGGGVPAQVLGASFGAIFMIVLTMYLLNKQTEIEQESKKSEKVFEEKVKLYKSMLATTKEMLRDGKVSSEETTELSFSMIELQMVGADETINAFSSVLDKINKIFNQQVGDPVDLEDVERVDILRLLSVFAQKCRVDLGINESELKEEIFEKTFSEIEEAIKGKKDTTKYNFKENKNLGKGRLVLAVVKDYVENNPEISFEELLLVFPSELRSVYGVFARTEEVEEKHQVRYFMKDADRIALSDSTIAVCNQWGITNIDPFLEVCKKLGLEIN
;
A
#
# COMPACT_ATOMS: atom_id res chain seq x y z
N MET A 1 14.56 -1.00 -20.49
CA MET A 1 15.93 -1.03 -21.04
C MET A 1 16.83 -0.25 -20.10
N SER A 2 17.93 -0.83 -19.61
CA SER A 2 18.79 -0.18 -18.59
C SER A 2 19.32 1.17 -19.08
N LYS A 3 19.12 2.24 -18.29
CA LYS A 3 19.62 3.62 -18.54
C LYS A 3 21.09 3.64 -18.97
N ILE A 4 21.91 2.71 -18.47
CA ILE A 4 23.34 2.55 -18.78
C ILE A 4 23.58 2.29 -20.29
N LYS A 5 22.69 1.53 -20.96
CA LYS A 5 22.82 1.29 -22.41
C LYS A 5 22.52 2.54 -23.23
N GLU A 6 21.59 3.38 -22.80
CA GLU A 6 21.29 4.65 -23.46
C GLU A 6 22.43 5.66 -23.27
N THR A 7 22.98 5.76 -22.06
CA THR A 7 24.15 6.62 -21.78
C THR A 7 25.36 6.22 -22.63
N ARG A 8 25.64 4.90 -22.75
CA ARG A 8 26.71 4.39 -23.64
C ARG A 8 26.45 4.74 -25.10
N LYS A 9 25.22 4.56 -25.60
CA LYS A 9 24.84 4.86 -26.99
C LYS A 9 24.96 6.36 -27.30
N ALA A 10 24.62 7.23 -26.36
CA ALA A 10 24.81 8.67 -26.47
C ALA A 10 26.30 9.06 -26.50
N GLY A 11 27.12 8.42 -25.67
CA GLY A 11 28.59 8.57 -25.67
C GLY A 11 29.21 8.17 -27.03
N THR A 12 28.82 7.02 -27.57
CA THR A 12 29.31 6.55 -28.89
C THR A 12 28.91 7.49 -30.03
N LYS A 13 27.66 7.98 -30.05
CA LYS A 13 27.22 8.97 -31.05
C LYS A 13 28.04 10.26 -31.00
N THR A 14 28.42 10.68 -29.80
CA THR A 14 29.23 11.90 -29.58
C THR A 14 30.65 11.72 -30.14
N LEU A 15 31.28 10.58 -29.86
CA LEU A 15 32.59 10.23 -30.40
C LEU A 15 32.58 10.17 -31.93
N ILE A 16 31.52 9.58 -32.52
CA ILE A 16 31.34 9.53 -33.97
C ILE A 16 31.19 10.94 -34.55
N ALA A 17 30.40 11.82 -33.93
CA ALA A 17 30.24 13.19 -34.39
C ALA A 17 31.56 13.97 -34.35
N ILE A 18 32.36 13.82 -33.28
CA ILE A 18 33.70 14.44 -33.18
C ILE A 18 34.62 13.93 -34.29
N ALA A 19 34.61 12.62 -34.56
CA ALA A 19 35.41 12.03 -35.62
C ALA A 19 35.01 12.56 -37.01
N ILE A 20 33.71 12.68 -37.29
CA ILE A 20 33.19 13.25 -38.55
C ILE A 20 33.62 14.71 -38.71
N ILE A 21 33.51 15.52 -37.64
CA ILE A 21 33.95 16.92 -37.67
C ILE A 21 35.46 16.98 -37.96
N GLY A 22 36.27 16.17 -37.28
CA GLY A 22 37.72 16.12 -37.52
C GLY A 22 38.09 15.78 -38.97
N VAL A 23 37.44 14.78 -39.56
CA VAL A 23 37.65 14.39 -40.97
C VAL A 23 37.15 15.48 -41.93
N SER A 24 36.01 16.10 -41.65
CA SER A 24 35.45 17.15 -42.50
C SER A 24 36.31 18.41 -42.50
N VAL A 25 36.86 18.78 -41.34
CA VAL A 25 37.82 19.88 -41.21
C VAL A 25 39.12 19.53 -41.97
N TYR A 26 39.66 18.32 -41.80
CA TYR A 26 40.87 17.90 -42.52
C TYR A 26 40.72 18.03 -44.05
N ILE A 27 39.64 17.47 -44.61
CA ILE A 27 39.39 17.50 -46.06
C ILE A 27 39.06 18.92 -46.54
N GLY A 28 38.25 19.67 -45.78
CA GLY A 28 37.77 21.00 -46.19
C GLY A 28 38.87 22.06 -46.23
N PHE A 29 39.93 21.91 -45.42
CA PHE A 29 41.03 22.88 -45.35
C PHE A 29 42.24 22.53 -46.22
N GLU A 30 42.34 21.31 -46.75
CA GLU A 30 43.41 20.89 -47.66
C GLU A 30 43.63 21.87 -48.84
N PRO A 31 42.59 22.34 -49.57
CA PRO A 31 42.77 23.29 -50.67
C PRO A 31 43.25 24.68 -50.21
N LEU A 32 43.01 25.04 -48.95
CA LEU A 32 43.48 26.30 -48.38
C LEU A 32 44.98 26.23 -48.08
N PHE A 33 45.45 25.10 -47.53
CA PHE A 33 46.88 24.87 -47.30
C PHE A 33 47.67 24.85 -48.61
N ASP A 34 47.12 24.24 -49.65
CA ASP A 34 47.74 24.23 -51.00
C ASP A 34 47.90 25.65 -51.58
N LYS A 35 46.92 26.54 -51.34
CA LYS A 35 46.96 27.94 -51.82
C LYS A 35 47.90 28.84 -51.03
N VAL A 36 48.01 28.63 -49.71
CA VAL A 36 48.90 29.44 -48.85
C VAL A 36 50.37 29.05 -49.05
N GLY A 37 50.61 27.80 -49.47
CA GLY A 37 51.95 27.25 -49.62
C GLY A 37 52.58 26.88 -48.28
N GLY A 38 53.87 26.54 -48.27
CA GLY A 38 54.61 26.19 -47.05
C GLY A 38 55.09 27.40 -46.24
N GLY A 39 55.86 27.13 -45.19
CA GLY A 39 56.51 28.16 -44.38
C GLY A 39 55.63 28.74 -43.26
N VAL A 40 56.00 29.92 -42.78
CA VAL A 40 55.41 30.53 -41.57
C VAL A 40 53.89 30.77 -41.69
N PRO A 41 53.32 31.28 -42.80
CA PRO A 41 51.88 31.51 -42.89
C PRO A 41 51.02 30.25 -42.73
N ALA A 42 51.44 29.12 -43.32
CA ALA A 42 50.75 27.84 -43.15
C ALA A 42 50.87 27.29 -41.73
N GLN A 43 52.03 27.46 -41.09
CA GLN A 43 52.20 27.07 -39.68
C GLN A 43 51.28 27.87 -38.76
N VAL A 44 51.13 29.17 -39.00
CA VAL A 44 50.21 30.04 -38.23
C VAL A 44 48.76 29.61 -38.43
N LEU A 45 48.32 29.38 -39.67
CA LEU A 45 46.96 28.90 -39.96
C LEU A 45 46.66 27.55 -39.28
N GLY A 46 47.57 26.58 -39.41
CA GLY A 46 47.42 25.28 -38.76
C GLY A 46 47.32 25.39 -37.24
N ALA A 47 48.15 26.22 -36.61
CA ALA A 47 48.10 26.46 -35.17
C ALA A 47 46.79 27.14 -34.74
N SER A 48 46.29 28.13 -35.49
CA SER A 48 45.02 28.80 -35.20
C SER A 48 43.83 27.84 -35.31
N PHE A 49 43.79 26.98 -36.32
CA PHE A 49 42.72 25.97 -36.45
C PHE A 49 42.78 24.94 -35.34
N GLY A 50 43.97 24.44 -34.99
CA GLY A 50 44.15 23.55 -33.84
C GLY A 50 43.64 24.19 -32.54
N ALA A 51 43.95 25.47 -32.33
CA ALA A 51 43.47 26.22 -31.17
C ALA A 51 41.94 26.41 -31.16
N ILE A 52 41.34 26.83 -32.28
CA ILE A 52 39.88 27.01 -32.38
C ILE A 52 39.16 25.67 -32.19
N PHE A 53 39.65 24.61 -32.83
CA PHE A 53 39.08 23.27 -32.70
C PHE A 53 39.14 22.80 -31.24
N MET A 54 40.27 22.98 -30.55
CA MET A 54 40.40 22.64 -29.14
C MET A 54 39.47 23.46 -28.24
N ILE A 55 39.29 24.76 -28.51
CA ILE A 55 38.34 25.60 -27.76
C ILE A 55 36.90 25.12 -27.96
N VAL A 56 36.48 24.82 -29.18
CA VAL A 56 35.12 24.35 -29.48
C VAL A 56 34.88 22.96 -28.85
N LEU A 57 35.84 22.05 -28.98
CA LEU A 57 35.76 20.72 -28.39
C LEU A 57 35.69 20.78 -26.86
N THR A 58 36.53 21.59 -26.23
CA THR A 58 36.52 21.74 -24.76
C THR A 58 35.23 22.39 -24.27
N MET A 59 34.73 23.44 -24.96
CA MET A 59 33.43 24.04 -24.64
C MET A 59 32.27 23.03 -24.75
N TYR A 60 32.26 22.21 -25.81
CA TYR A 60 31.25 21.16 -25.98
C TYR A 60 31.31 20.10 -24.87
N LEU A 61 32.52 19.61 -24.55
CA LEU A 61 32.71 18.62 -23.49
C LEU A 61 32.32 19.17 -22.12
N LEU A 62 32.69 20.41 -21.80
CA LEU A 62 32.32 21.07 -20.54
C LEU A 62 30.81 21.24 -20.40
N ASN A 63 30.13 21.72 -21.44
CA ASN A 63 28.68 21.86 -21.44
C ASN A 63 27.98 20.51 -21.20
N LYS A 64 28.44 19.45 -21.87
CA LYS A 64 27.89 18.11 -21.72
C LYS A 64 28.16 17.51 -20.34
N GLN A 65 29.35 17.72 -19.79
CA GLN A 65 29.66 17.31 -18.41
C GLN A 65 28.78 18.06 -17.41
N THR A 66 28.56 19.35 -17.62
CA THR A 66 27.70 20.19 -16.76
C THR A 66 26.24 19.74 -16.82
N GLU A 67 25.72 19.42 -18.01
CA GLU A 67 24.37 18.86 -18.19
C GLU A 67 24.21 17.54 -17.43
N ILE A 68 25.16 16.61 -17.59
CA ILE A 68 25.17 15.32 -16.88
C ILE A 68 25.22 15.54 -15.36
N GLU A 69 26.06 16.46 -14.89
CA GLU A 69 26.18 16.77 -13.46
C GLU A 69 24.88 17.37 -12.91
N GLN A 70 24.23 18.25 -13.67
CA GLN A 70 22.92 18.82 -13.29
C GLN A 70 21.82 17.75 -13.23
N GLU A 71 21.73 16.87 -14.23
CA GLU A 71 20.79 15.74 -14.21
C GLU A 71 21.06 14.78 -13.05
N SER A 72 22.34 14.52 -12.74
CA SER A 72 22.74 13.69 -11.60
C SER A 72 22.29 14.32 -10.28
N LYS A 73 22.56 15.61 -10.06
CA LYS A 73 22.14 16.34 -8.85
C LYS A 73 20.62 16.38 -8.71
N LYS A 74 19.89 16.57 -9.81
CA LYS A 74 18.43 16.50 -9.80
C LYS A 74 17.96 15.10 -9.41
N SER A 75 18.54 14.07 -10.00
CA SER A 75 18.18 12.67 -9.71
C SER A 75 18.45 12.29 -8.27
N GLU A 76 19.57 12.76 -7.70
CA GLU A 76 19.92 12.59 -6.28
C GLU A 76 18.89 13.24 -5.37
N LYS A 77 18.53 14.52 -5.60
CA LYS A 77 17.50 15.20 -4.80
C LYS A 77 16.14 14.52 -4.91
N VAL A 78 15.73 14.10 -6.10
CA VAL A 78 14.48 13.36 -6.30
C VAL A 78 14.51 12.03 -5.53
N PHE A 79 15.64 11.33 -5.55
CA PHE A 79 15.81 10.09 -4.77
C PHE A 79 15.65 10.35 -3.26
N GLU A 80 16.27 11.40 -2.72
CA GLU A 80 16.12 11.76 -1.30
C GLU A 80 14.67 12.06 -0.92
N GLU A 81 13.98 12.87 -1.73
CA GLU A 81 12.58 13.22 -1.48
C GLU A 81 11.64 11.99 -1.62
N LYS A 82 11.88 11.09 -2.59
CA LYS A 82 11.17 9.80 -2.66
C LYS A 82 11.33 8.99 -1.37
N VAL A 83 12.57 8.85 -0.86
CA VAL A 83 12.83 8.10 0.37
C VAL A 83 12.12 8.71 1.57
N LYS A 84 12.13 10.05 1.69
CA LYS A 84 11.39 10.75 2.76
C LYS A 84 9.89 10.49 2.66
N LEU A 85 9.32 10.64 1.47
CA LEU A 85 7.90 10.41 1.22
C LEU A 85 7.50 8.98 1.57
N TYR A 86 8.20 7.97 1.05
CA TYR A 86 7.87 6.56 1.33
C TYR A 86 7.95 6.25 2.83
N LYS A 87 8.95 6.81 3.54
CA LYS A 87 9.05 6.65 5.00
C LYS A 87 7.90 7.33 5.72
N SER A 88 7.48 8.51 5.28
CA SER A 88 6.34 9.23 5.86
C SER A 88 5.06 8.42 5.70
N MET A 89 4.78 7.92 4.50
CA MET A 89 3.62 7.08 4.21
C MET A 89 3.58 5.83 5.10
N LEU A 90 4.72 5.15 5.23
CA LEU A 90 4.84 4.00 6.13
C LEU A 90 4.64 4.39 7.60
N ALA A 91 5.09 5.57 8.02
CA ALA A 91 4.92 6.06 9.38
C ALA A 91 3.44 6.36 9.68
N THR A 92 2.75 7.10 8.81
CA THR A 92 1.33 7.41 8.97
C THR A 92 0.50 6.12 9.03
N THR A 93 0.72 5.16 8.12
CA THR A 93 -0.01 3.88 8.20
C THR A 93 0.38 3.04 9.43
N LYS A 94 1.64 3.12 9.89
CA LYS A 94 2.07 2.43 11.11
C LYS A 94 1.33 2.96 12.34
N GLU A 95 1.12 4.27 12.46
CA GLU A 95 0.44 4.85 13.62
C GLU A 95 -1.03 4.38 13.68
N MET A 96 -1.72 4.39 12.53
CA MET A 96 -3.07 3.81 12.34
C MET A 96 -3.15 2.32 12.70
N LEU A 97 -2.13 1.54 12.34
CA LEU A 97 -2.06 0.12 12.72
C LEU A 97 -1.75 -0.07 14.22
N ARG A 98 -1.08 0.89 14.85
CA ARG A 98 -0.66 0.82 16.26
C ARG A 98 -1.80 1.11 17.22
N ASP A 99 -2.58 2.17 16.95
CA ASP A 99 -3.76 2.48 17.76
C ASP A 99 -4.94 1.58 17.40
N GLY A 100 -4.90 0.95 16.21
CA GLY A 100 -5.90 0.00 15.78
C GLY A 100 -7.19 0.67 15.34
N LYS A 101 -7.09 1.91 14.87
CA LYS A 101 -8.22 2.74 14.46
C LYS A 101 -7.92 3.42 13.14
N VAL A 102 -8.96 3.89 12.46
CA VAL A 102 -8.85 4.68 11.22
C VAL A 102 -9.72 5.91 11.35
N SER A 103 -9.12 7.09 11.20
CA SER A 103 -9.82 8.38 11.28
C SER A 103 -9.94 9.11 9.94
N SER A 104 -10.85 10.09 9.87
CA SER A 104 -10.95 10.98 8.70
C SER A 104 -9.69 11.84 8.51
N GLU A 105 -9.00 12.17 9.59
CA GLU A 105 -7.75 12.93 9.58
C GLU A 105 -6.62 12.11 8.91
N GLU A 106 -6.41 10.87 9.35
CA GLU A 106 -5.39 9.99 8.79
C GLU A 106 -5.68 9.62 7.32
N THR A 107 -6.94 9.36 6.97
CA THR A 107 -7.32 9.07 5.58
C THR A 107 -7.07 10.27 4.66
N THR A 108 -7.29 11.49 5.16
CA THR A 108 -6.98 12.73 4.46
C THR A 108 -5.46 12.89 4.30
N GLU A 109 -4.68 12.64 5.35
CA GLU A 109 -3.21 12.72 5.31
C GLU A 109 -2.60 11.72 4.29
N LEU A 110 -3.09 10.48 4.27
CA LEU A 110 -2.66 9.48 3.29
C LEU A 110 -3.08 9.86 1.87
N SER A 111 -4.23 10.53 1.70
CA SER A 111 -4.68 11.05 0.40
C SER A 111 -3.74 12.14 -0.12
N PHE A 112 -3.27 13.06 0.73
CA PHE A 112 -2.24 14.02 0.36
C PHE A 112 -0.91 13.33 0.03
N SER A 113 -0.51 12.34 0.83
CA SER A 113 0.70 11.56 0.55
C SER A 113 0.63 10.85 -0.80
N MET A 114 -0.55 10.43 -1.26
CA MET A 114 -0.76 9.87 -2.60
C MET A 114 -0.61 10.90 -3.72
N ILE A 115 -1.09 12.13 -3.51
CA ILE A 115 -0.86 13.23 -4.45
C ILE A 115 0.64 13.52 -4.56
N GLU A 116 1.34 13.53 -3.42
CA GLU A 116 2.81 13.66 -3.40
C GLU A 116 3.50 12.50 -4.12
N LEU A 117 2.99 11.28 -3.94
CA LEU A 117 3.50 10.10 -4.61
C LEU A 117 3.34 10.19 -6.13
N GLN A 118 2.23 10.75 -6.63
CA GLN A 118 2.04 10.97 -8.07
C GLN A 118 3.07 11.93 -8.69
N MET A 119 3.66 12.83 -7.89
CA MET A 119 4.68 13.76 -8.40
C MET A 119 6.04 13.10 -8.64
N VAL A 120 6.37 12.06 -7.86
CA VAL A 120 7.74 11.51 -7.80
C VAL A 120 7.82 10.00 -8.00
N GLY A 121 6.74 9.25 -7.78
CA GLY A 121 6.71 7.78 -7.84
C GLY A 121 6.55 7.25 -9.27
N ALA A 122 7.03 6.02 -9.50
CA ALA A 122 6.70 5.26 -10.70
C ALA A 122 5.26 4.72 -10.65
N ASP A 123 4.69 4.43 -11.81
CA ASP A 123 3.30 3.95 -11.94
C ASP A 123 3.03 2.70 -11.09
N GLU A 124 3.98 1.76 -11.03
CA GLU A 124 3.86 0.55 -10.23
C GLU A 124 3.84 0.84 -8.72
N THR A 125 4.61 1.83 -8.27
CA THR A 125 4.65 2.29 -6.87
C THR A 125 3.35 2.99 -6.51
N ILE A 126 2.85 3.86 -7.40
CA ILE A 126 1.57 4.55 -7.27
C ILE A 126 0.44 3.54 -7.13
N ASN A 127 0.39 2.54 -8.02
CA ASN A 127 -0.64 1.50 -8.00
C ASN A 127 -0.60 0.66 -6.71
N ALA A 128 0.60 0.33 -6.21
CA ALA A 128 0.73 -0.43 -4.99
C ALA A 128 0.23 0.34 -3.77
N PHE A 129 0.55 1.63 -3.64
CA PHE A 129 0.01 2.43 -2.54
C PHE A 129 -1.48 2.74 -2.71
N SER A 130 -1.95 2.94 -3.94
CA SER A 130 -3.38 3.08 -4.22
C SER A 130 -4.18 1.90 -3.69
N SER A 131 -3.62 0.69 -3.72
CA SER A 131 -4.26 -0.51 -3.16
C SER A 131 -4.37 -0.45 -1.63
N VAL A 132 -3.35 0.10 -0.95
CA VAL A 132 -3.37 0.35 0.50
C VAL A 132 -4.47 1.34 0.84
N LEU A 133 -4.50 2.48 0.13
CA LEU A 133 -5.51 3.52 0.32
C LEU A 133 -6.93 3.03 0.07
N ASP A 134 -7.15 2.26 -1.00
CA ASP A 134 -8.46 1.69 -1.32
C ASP A 134 -8.96 0.77 -0.19
N LYS A 135 -8.07 -0.07 0.37
CA LYS A 135 -8.42 -0.92 1.52
C LYS A 135 -8.78 -0.10 2.76
N ILE A 136 -7.98 0.91 3.10
CA ILE A 136 -8.23 1.80 4.25
C ILE A 136 -9.56 2.55 4.07
N ASN A 137 -9.77 3.15 2.89
CA ASN A 137 -11.00 3.89 2.59
C ASN A 137 -12.23 2.98 2.60
N LYS A 138 -12.13 1.73 2.15
CA LYS A 138 -13.21 0.76 2.26
C LYS A 138 -13.59 0.49 3.71
N ILE A 139 -12.59 0.28 4.58
CA ILE A 139 -12.82 0.03 6.01
C ILE A 139 -13.48 1.25 6.66
N PHE A 140 -12.95 2.44 6.40
CA PHE A 140 -13.49 3.70 6.93
C PHE A 140 -14.95 3.94 6.51
N ASN A 141 -15.26 3.77 5.22
CA ASN A 141 -16.60 4.04 4.69
C ASN A 141 -17.65 2.96 5.03
N GLN A 142 -17.22 1.77 5.45
CA GLN A 142 -18.13 0.67 5.83
C GLN A 142 -18.59 0.73 7.28
N GLN A 143 -17.94 1.55 8.12
CA GLN A 143 -18.24 1.64 9.54
C GLN A 143 -18.80 3.02 9.89
N VAL A 144 -19.73 3.06 10.84
CA VAL A 144 -20.29 4.32 11.34
C VAL A 144 -19.42 4.82 12.49
N GLY A 145 -18.96 6.06 12.39
CA GLY A 145 -18.16 6.72 13.42
C GLY A 145 -16.84 7.29 12.88
N ASP A 146 -16.20 8.11 13.70
CA ASP A 146 -14.85 8.64 13.44
C ASP A 146 -14.17 8.86 14.80
N PRO A 147 -13.11 8.09 15.14
CA PRO A 147 -12.47 7.04 14.34
C PRO A 147 -13.25 5.72 14.31
N VAL A 148 -13.00 4.89 13.29
CA VAL A 148 -13.53 3.52 13.17
C VAL A 148 -12.53 2.50 13.69
N ASP A 149 -12.99 1.36 14.20
CA ASP A 149 -12.12 0.31 14.72
C ASP A 149 -11.56 -0.56 13.59
N LEU A 150 -10.27 -0.87 13.67
CA LEU A 150 -9.56 -1.70 12.71
C LEU A 150 -9.37 -3.12 13.26
N GLU A 151 -9.98 -4.11 12.63
CA GLU A 151 -9.92 -5.51 13.05
C GLU A 151 -8.57 -6.17 12.74
N ASP A 152 -8.18 -7.20 13.50
CA ASP A 152 -6.90 -7.91 13.29
C ASP A 152 -6.74 -8.43 11.85
N VAL A 153 -7.83 -8.90 11.23
CA VAL A 153 -7.82 -9.37 9.84
C VAL A 153 -7.52 -8.23 8.88
N GLU A 154 -8.11 -7.06 9.12
CA GLU A 154 -7.92 -5.86 8.30
C GLU A 154 -6.52 -5.28 8.46
N ARG A 155 -5.97 -5.31 9.69
CA ARG A 155 -4.56 -4.95 9.96
C ARG A 155 -3.62 -5.81 9.13
N VAL A 156 -3.81 -7.13 9.16
CA VAL A 156 -2.99 -8.08 8.38
C VAL A 156 -3.11 -7.81 6.87
N ASP A 157 -4.32 -7.56 6.36
CA ASP A 157 -4.53 -7.22 4.96
C ASP A 157 -3.77 -5.94 4.56
N ILE A 158 -3.87 -4.87 5.36
CA ILE A 158 -3.16 -3.60 5.12
C ILE A 158 -1.65 -3.82 5.12
N LEU A 159 -1.13 -4.60 6.08
CA LEU A 159 0.31 -4.90 6.16
C LEU A 159 0.83 -5.67 4.97
N ARG A 160 0.03 -6.59 4.42
CA ARG A 160 0.41 -7.31 3.20
C ARG A 160 0.54 -6.33 2.03
N LEU A 161 -0.42 -5.42 1.88
CA LEU A 161 -0.39 -4.38 0.86
C LEU A 161 0.79 -3.40 1.05
N LEU A 162 1.08 -3.00 2.29
CA LEU A 162 2.26 -2.20 2.61
C LEU A 162 3.57 -2.92 2.26
N SER A 163 3.62 -4.23 2.48
CA SER A 163 4.80 -5.03 2.16
C SER A 163 5.00 -5.12 0.64
N VAL A 164 3.92 -5.25 -0.14
CA VAL A 164 3.96 -5.14 -1.61
C VAL A 164 4.40 -3.75 -2.06
N PHE A 165 3.86 -2.69 -1.44
CA PHE A 165 4.27 -1.31 -1.71
C PHE A 165 5.78 -1.11 -1.47
N ALA A 166 6.31 -1.61 -0.35
CA ALA A 166 7.73 -1.54 -0.04
C ALA A 166 8.62 -2.24 -1.09
N GLN A 167 8.14 -3.34 -1.68
CA GLN A 167 8.85 -3.98 -2.79
C GLN A 167 8.90 -3.09 -4.04
N LYS A 168 7.78 -2.43 -4.39
CA LYS A 168 7.75 -1.49 -5.52
C LYS A 168 8.66 -0.29 -5.27
N CYS A 169 8.66 0.26 -4.05
CA CYS A 169 9.60 1.31 -3.66
C CYS A 169 11.07 0.90 -3.85
N ARG A 170 11.43 -0.36 -3.56
CA ARG A 170 12.81 -0.86 -3.79
C ARG A 170 13.21 -0.78 -5.26
N VAL A 171 12.30 -1.13 -6.16
CA VAL A 171 12.53 -1.08 -7.61
C VAL A 171 12.54 0.37 -8.10
N ASP A 172 11.61 1.20 -7.64
CA ASP A 172 11.50 2.62 -8.01
C ASP A 172 12.73 3.44 -7.57
N LEU A 173 13.28 3.14 -6.40
CA LEU A 173 14.55 3.71 -5.91
C LEU A 173 15.78 3.16 -6.67
N GLY A 174 15.63 2.15 -7.53
CA GLY A 174 16.74 1.52 -8.23
C GLY A 174 17.68 0.74 -7.31
N ILE A 175 17.23 0.31 -6.12
CA ILE A 175 18.02 -0.51 -5.21
C ILE A 175 18.24 -1.91 -5.81
N ASN A 176 17.28 -2.41 -6.58
CA ASN A 176 17.40 -3.64 -7.34
C ASN A 176 16.54 -3.61 -8.61
N GLU A 177 16.96 -4.33 -9.65
CA GLU A 177 16.21 -4.37 -10.92
C GLU A 177 14.93 -5.23 -10.82
N SER A 178 14.84 -6.10 -9.81
CA SER A 178 13.70 -6.97 -9.57
C SER A 178 13.18 -6.85 -8.15
N GLU A 179 11.92 -7.22 -7.99
CA GLU A 179 11.26 -7.39 -6.71
C GLU A 179 11.97 -8.42 -5.82
N LEU A 180 11.64 -8.38 -4.53
CA LEU A 180 12.10 -9.34 -3.56
C LEU A 180 11.61 -10.73 -3.97
N LYS A 181 12.44 -11.76 -3.79
CA LYS A 181 12.02 -13.15 -4.06
C LYS A 181 10.81 -13.49 -3.19
N GLU A 182 9.81 -14.10 -3.82
CA GLU A 182 8.54 -14.48 -3.19
C GLU A 182 8.75 -15.32 -1.92
N GLU A 183 9.68 -16.28 -1.93
CA GLU A 183 10.02 -17.09 -0.75
C GLU A 183 10.48 -16.25 0.45
N ILE A 184 11.32 -15.23 0.22
CA ILE A 184 11.80 -14.36 1.29
C ILE A 184 10.65 -13.51 1.80
N PHE A 185 9.82 -13.00 0.89
CA PHE A 185 8.66 -12.20 1.23
C PHE A 185 7.66 -12.97 2.10
N GLU A 186 7.21 -14.14 1.65
CA GLU A 186 6.22 -14.95 2.35
C GLU A 186 6.71 -15.39 3.73
N LYS A 187 7.99 -15.79 3.83
CA LYS A 187 8.59 -16.13 5.12
C LYS A 187 8.55 -14.93 6.07
N THR A 188 9.07 -13.78 5.66
CA THR A 188 9.10 -12.58 6.52
C THR A 188 7.69 -12.10 6.85
N PHE A 189 6.76 -12.18 5.91
CA PHE A 189 5.38 -11.77 6.14
C PHE A 189 4.68 -12.67 7.15
N SER A 190 4.87 -13.99 7.09
CA SER A 190 4.29 -14.94 8.05
C SER A 190 4.75 -14.66 9.50
N GLU A 191 6.01 -14.27 9.68
CA GLU A 191 6.57 -13.90 10.99
C GLU A 191 5.93 -12.59 11.51
N ILE A 192 5.70 -11.62 10.63
CA ILE A 192 5.03 -10.36 10.96
C ILE A 192 3.55 -10.59 11.32
N GLU A 193 2.85 -11.43 10.55
CA GLU A 193 1.44 -11.76 10.76
C GLU A 193 1.22 -12.40 12.14
N GLU A 194 2.06 -13.38 12.51
CA GLU A 194 2.01 -14.03 13.82
C GLU A 194 2.30 -13.04 14.97
N ALA A 195 3.24 -12.10 14.79
CA ALA A 195 3.54 -11.08 15.79
C ALA A 195 2.34 -10.15 16.06
N ILE A 196 1.51 -9.90 15.05
CA ILE A 196 0.42 -8.89 15.10
C ILE A 196 -0.89 -9.48 15.59
N LYS A 197 -1.15 -10.75 15.28
CA LYS A 197 -2.23 -11.52 15.94
C LYS A 197 -2.02 -11.64 17.45
N GLY A 198 -0.80 -11.37 17.94
CA GLY A 198 -0.47 -11.40 19.36
C GLY A 198 -0.74 -12.76 20.00
N LYS A 199 -0.81 -12.79 21.34
CA LYS A 199 -1.39 -13.96 22.02
C LYS A 199 -2.88 -13.98 21.69
N LYS A 200 -3.33 -15.01 20.95
CA LYS A 200 -4.76 -15.28 20.73
C LYS A 200 -5.50 -15.17 22.06
N ASP A 201 -6.46 -14.25 22.13
CA ASP A 201 -7.32 -14.19 23.30
C ASP A 201 -8.28 -15.39 23.30
N THR A 202 -7.92 -16.39 24.10
CA THR A 202 -8.70 -17.60 24.29
C THR A 202 -9.79 -17.47 25.34
N THR A 203 -10.08 -16.26 25.85
CA THR A 203 -11.14 -16.03 26.85
C THR A 203 -12.42 -16.72 26.43
N LYS A 204 -12.92 -17.54 27.36
CA LYS A 204 -14.13 -18.33 27.23
C LYS A 204 -15.17 -17.83 28.20
N TYR A 205 -16.43 -18.01 27.82
CA TYR A 205 -17.58 -17.60 28.60
C TYR A 205 -18.48 -18.80 28.86
N ASN A 206 -19.25 -18.70 29.92
CA ASN A 206 -20.27 -19.64 30.31
C ASN A 206 -21.61 -18.92 30.29
N PHE A 207 -22.60 -19.56 29.71
CA PHE A 207 -23.96 -19.05 29.62
C PHE A 207 -24.93 -20.21 29.81
N LYS A 208 -25.70 -20.15 30.90
CA LYS A 208 -26.58 -21.25 31.36
C LYS A 208 -25.84 -22.60 31.42
N GLU A 209 -26.36 -23.64 30.76
CA GLU A 209 -25.75 -24.97 30.64
C GLU A 209 -24.54 -25.00 29.70
N ASN A 210 -24.37 -24.01 28.82
CA ASN A 210 -23.29 -23.96 27.86
C ASN A 210 -22.00 -23.42 28.52
N LYS A 211 -20.95 -24.24 28.55
CA LYS A 211 -19.67 -23.91 29.17
C LYS A 211 -18.56 -23.76 28.14
N ASN A 212 -17.54 -22.97 28.48
CA ASN A 212 -16.32 -22.78 27.68
C ASN A 212 -16.57 -22.28 26.24
N LEU A 213 -17.57 -21.43 26.05
CA LEU A 213 -17.91 -20.86 24.75
C LEU A 213 -16.86 -19.84 24.33
N GLY A 214 -16.39 -19.92 23.08
CA GLY A 214 -15.70 -18.80 22.46
C GLY A 214 -16.66 -17.64 22.23
N LYS A 215 -16.15 -16.42 22.08
CA LYS A 215 -16.91 -15.17 21.90
C LYS A 215 -18.08 -15.27 20.92
N GLY A 216 -17.84 -15.65 19.66
CA GLY A 216 -18.93 -15.81 18.69
C GLY A 216 -19.93 -16.91 19.07
N ARG A 217 -19.47 -17.98 19.71
CA ARG A 217 -20.35 -19.06 20.21
C ARG A 217 -21.20 -18.61 21.42
N LEU A 218 -20.67 -17.70 22.25
CA LEU A 218 -21.45 -17.04 23.30
C LEU A 218 -22.58 -16.23 22.68
N VAL A 219 -22.28 -15.36 21.71
CA VAL A 219 -23.28 -14.54 21.02
C VAL A 219 -24.36 -15.43 20.39
N LEU A 220 -23.97 -16.48 19.68
CA LEU A 220 -24.90 -17.45 19.11
C LEU A 220 -25.80 -18.08 20.19
N ALA A 221 -25.22 -18.53 21.31
CA ALA A 221 -25.97 -19.16 22.39
C ALA A 221 -26.97 -18.19 23.03
N VAL A 222 -26.58 -16.94 23.26
CA VAL A 222 -27.44 -15.90 23.84
C VAL A 222 -28.59 -15.55 22.90
N VAL A 223 -28.31 -15.30 21.61
CA VAL A 223 -29.36 -14.96 20.64
C VAL A 223 -30.33 -16.14 20.47
N LYS A 224 -29.81 -17.37 20.40
CA LYS A 224 -30.64 -18.56 20.29
C LYS A 224 -31.55 -18.74 21.51
N ASP A 225 -31.01 -18.59 22.71
CA ASP A 225 -31.78 -18.66 23.95
C ASP A 225 -32.84 -17.55 24.04
N TYR A 226 -32.53 -16.33 23.59
CA TYR A 226 -33.50 -15.24 23.58
C TYR A 226 -34.69 -15.54 22.66
N VAL A 227 -34.43 -16.07 21.47
CA VAL A 227 -35.48 -16.46 20.51
C VAL A 227 -36.27 -17.68 21.01
N GLU A 228 -35.63 -18.67 21.63
CA GLU A 228 -36.32 -19.82 22.22
C GLU A 228 -37.29 -19.41 23.34
N ASN A 229 -36.97 -18.34 24.08
CA ASN A 229 -37.86 -17.76 25.09
C ASN A 229 -38.89 -16.75 24.52
N ASN A 230 -38.77 -16.37 23.25
CA ASN A 230 -39.67 -15.45 22.55
C ASN A 230 -40.00 -15.99 21.13
N PRO A 231 -40.73 -17.10 21.00
CA PRO A 231 -40.83 -17.85 19.74
C PRO A 231 -41.52 -17.10 18.59
N GLU A 232 -42.33 -16.09 18.89
CA GLU A 232 -43.03 -15.28 17.88
C GLU A 232 -42.23 -14.04 17.43
N ILE A 233 -41.01 -13.85 17.96
CA ILE A 233 -40.21 -12.66 17.67
C ILE A 233 -39.86 -12.58 16.18
N SER A 234 -40.12 -11.42 15.60
CA SER A 234 -39.74 -11.09 14.23
C SER A 234 -38.29 -10.57 14.15
N PHE A 235 -37.73 -10.54 12.95
CA PHE A 235 -36.40 -9.96 12.71
C PHE A 235 -36.26 -8.51 13.22
N GLU A 236 -37.25 -7.66 12.96
CA GLU A 236 -37.22 -6.25 13.36
C GLU A 236 -37.29 -6.09 14.89
N GLU A 237 -38.09 -6.90 15.57
CA GLU A 237 -38.15 -6.91 17.03
C GLU A 237 -36.85 -7.39 17.65
N LEU A 238 -36.21 -8.41 17.05
CA LEU A 238 -34.91 -8.89 17.52
C LEU A 238 -33.81 -7.83 17.31
N LEU A 239 -33.87 -7.04 16.24
CA LEU A 239 -32.96 -5.92 15.99
C LEU A 239 -33.09 -4.83 17.08
N LEU A 240 -34.28 -4.61 17.62
CA LEU A 240 -34.44 -3.66 18.74
C LEU A 240 -33.73 -4.13 20.02
N VAL A 241 -33.61 -5.46 20.19
CA VAL A 241 -32.95 -6.07 21.36
C VAL A 241 -31.45 -6.15 21.18
N PHE A 242 -31.00 -6.59 20.00
CA PHE A 242 -29.59 -6.68 19.63
C PHE A 242 -29.33 -5.85 18.37
N PRO A 243 -29.18 -4.52 18.52
CA PRO A 243 -29.01 -3.61 17.40
C PRO A 243 -27.77 -3.92 16.57
N SER A 244 -27.85 -3.65 15.25
CA SER A 244 -26.73 -3.85 14.33
C SER A 244 -25.48 -3.06 14.74
N GLU A 245 -25.65 -1.94 15.43
CA GLU A 245 -24.57 -1.05 15.89
C GLU A 245 -23.68 -1.72 16.94
N LEU A 246 -24.16 -2.78 17.62
CA LEU A 246 -23.31 -3.61 18.48
C LEU A 246 -22.16 -4.26 17.70
N ARG A 247 -22.28 -4.33 16.38
CA ARG A 247 -21.23 -4.82 15.47
C ARG A 247 -21.29 -4.12 14.12
N SER A 248 -20.45 -3.10 13.95
CA SER A 248 -20.45 -2.18 12.80
C SER A 248 -20.54 -2.82 11.41
N VAL A 249 -19.67 -3.79 11.09
CA VAL A 249 -19.53 -4.29 9.70
C VAL A 249 -20.54 -5.38 9.34
N TYR A 250 -20.79 -6.32 10.26
CA TYR A 250 -21.54 -7.55 9.98
C TYR A 250 -22.84 -7.66 10.79
N GLY A 251 -23.14 -6.68 11.65
CA GLY A 251 -24.21 -6.80 12.62
C GLY A 251 -24.00 -7.98 13.59
N VAL A 252 -24.95 -8.15 14.50
CA VAL A 252 -24.97 -9.31 15.41
C VAL A 252 -25.46 -10.55 14.66
N PHE A 253 -26.45 -10.38 13.79
CA PHE A 253 -27.05 -11.40 12.95
C PHE A 253 -27.57 -10.77 11.64
N ALA A 254 -27.79 -11.60 10.63
CA ALA A 254 -28.36 -11.19 9.35
C ALA A 254 -29.34 -12.26 8.84
N ARG A 255 -30.29 -11.88 7.97
CA ARG A 255 -31.14 -12.86 7.29
C ARG A 255 -30.27 -13.73 6.40
N THR A 256 -30.49 -15.03 6.46
CA THR A 256 -29.59 -16.00 5.79
C THR A 256 -29.57 -15.80 4.27
N GLU A 257 -30.67 -15.35 3.69
CA GLU A 257 -30.81 -15.06 2.26
C GLU A 257 -30.17 -13.75 1.80
N GLU A 258 -29.89 -12.83 2.73
CA GLU A 258 -29.30 -11.51 2.43
C GLU A 258 -27.76 -11.51 2.56
N VAL A 259 -27.17 -12.58 3.12
CA VAL A 259 -25.72 -12.67 3.29
C VAL A 259 -25.04 -13.01 1.95
N GLU A 260 -24.26 -12.06 1.43
CA GLU A 260 -23.45 -12.25 0.23
C GLU A 260 -22.49 -13.46 0.36
N GLU A 261 -22.28 -14.18 -0.74
CA GLU A 261 -21.51 -15.44 -0.76
C GLU A 261 -20.10 -15.30 -0.15
N LYS A 262 -19.39 -14.22 -0.47
CA LYS A 262 -18.05 -13.92 0.10
C LYS A 262 -18.07 -13.67 1.61
N HIS A 263 -19.21 -13.32 2.19
CA HIS A 263 -19.37 -13.01 3.61
C HIS A 263 -19.92 -14.20 4.43
N GLN A 264 -20.41 -15.26 3.80
CA GLN A 264 -20.97 -16.43 4.51
C GLN A 264 -20.00 -17.06 5.52
N VAL A 265 -18.69 -17.03 5.24
CA VAL A 265 -17.64 -17.52 6.17
C VAL A 265 -17.58 -16.75 7.50
N ARG A 266 -18.17 -15.54 7.55
CA ARG A 266 -18.23 -14.66 8.72
C ARG A 266 -19.46 -14.91 9.60
N TYR A 267 -20.33 -15.84 9.23
CA TYR A 267 -21.54 -16.20 9.98
C TYR A 267 -21.57 -17.70 10.30
N PHE A 268 -22.34 -18.10 11.31
CA PHE A 268 -22.59 -19.50 11.59
C PHE A 268 -23.67 -20.06 10.66
N MET A 269 -23.26 -20.50 9.47
CA MET A 269 -24.17 -20.90 8.38
C MET A 269 -24.62 -22.37 8.40
N LYS A 270 -24.14 -23.18 9.36
CA LYS A 270 -24.55 -24.59 9.49
C LYS A 270 -26.00 -24.68 9.94
N ASP A 271 -26.75 -25.68 9.45
CA ASP A 271 -28.18 -25.83 9.75
C ASP A 271 -28.49 -25.84 11.26
N ALA A 272 -27.63 -26.46 12.07
CA ALA A 272 -27.80 -26.50 13.54
C ALA A 272 -27.57 -25.15 14.26
N ASP A 273 -26.86 -24.24 13.59
CA ASP A 273 -26.51 -22.91 14.12
C ASP A 273 -27.46 -21.82 13.58
N ARG A 274 -28.26 -22.08 12.53
CA ARG A 274 -29.28 -21.15 12.05
C ARG A 274 -30.44 -21.05 13.03
N ILE A 275 -31.03 -19.87 13.13
CA ILE A 275 -32.14 -19.59 14.06
C ILE A 275 -33.36 -19.20 13.25
N ALA A 276 -34.47 -19.91 13.46
CA ALA A 276 -35.75 -19.57 12.86
C ALA A 276 -36.46 -18.52 13.72
N LEU A 277 -36.92 -17.45 13.07
CA LEU A 277 -37.79 -16.41 13.62
C LEU A 277 -39.21 -16.61 13.07
N SER A 278 -40.17 -15.80 13.52
CA SER A 278 -41.55 -15.89 13.02
C SER A 278 -41.69 -15.51 11.54
N ASP A 279 -40.79 -14.66 11.02
CA ASP A 279 -40.83 -14.11 9.66
C ASP A 279 -39.67 -14.57 8.76
N SER A 280 -38.60 -15.15 9.32
CA SER A 280 -37.38 -15.44 8.56
C SER A 280 -36.42 -16.42 9.25
N THR A 281 -35.31 -16.74 8.59
CA THR A 281 -34.20 -17.50 9.19
C THR A 281 -32.93 -16.65 9.21
N ILE A 282 -32.31 -16.53 10.38
CA ILE A 282 -31.11 -15.72 10.57
C ILE A 282 -29.86 -16.58 10.81
N ALA A 283 -28.71 -15.99 10.53
CA ALA A 283 -27.40 -16.50 10.90
C ALA A 283 -26.67 -15.47 11.77
N VAL A 284 -26.04 -15.93 12.86
CA VAL A 284 -25.30 -15.08 13.79
C VAL A 284 -23.86 -14.86 13.31
N CYS A 285 -23.37 -13.63 13.42
CA CYS A 285 -22.00 -13.28 13.09
C CYS A 285 -21.01 -14.00 14.01
N ASN A 286 -19.95 -14.60 13.44
CA ASN A 286 -18.93 -15.34 14.18
C ASN A 286 -17.67 -14.51 14.47
N GLN A 287 -17.60 -13.26 13.97
CA GLN A 287 -16.45 -12.36 14.09
C GLN A 287 -16.51 -11.52 15.36
N TRP A 288 -16.22 -12.14 16.50
CA TRP A 288 -16.18 -11.47 17.81
C TRP A 288 -14.82 -11.63 18.47
N GLY A 289 -14.23 -10.49 18.87
CA GLY A 289 -12.95 -10.35 19.54
C GLY A 289 -13.10 -9.68 20.91
N ILE A 290 -12.02 -9.61 21.68
CA ILE A 290 -12.05 -8.99 23.01
C ILE A 290 -12.36 -7.50 22.95
N THR A 291 -11.95 -6.84 21.88
CA THR A 291 -12.09 -5.39 21.69
C THR A 291 -13.51 -4.99 21.29
N ASN A 292 -14.35 -5.92 20.82
CA ASN A 292 -15.66 -5.60 20.26
C ASN A 292 -16.83 -6.34 20.91
N ILE A 293 -16.59 -7.23 21.88
CA ILE A 293 -17.67 -7.98 22.55
C ILE A 293 -18.33 -7.20 23.70
N ASP A 294 -17.65 -6.23 24.29
CA ASP A 294 -18.13 -5.50 25.46
C ASP A 294 -19.51 -4.83 25.28
N PRO A 295 -19.82 -4.15 24.14
CA PRO A 295 -21.15 -3.60 23.91
C PRO A 295 -22.26 -4.66 23.97
N PHE A 296 -21.98 -5.86 23.44
CA PHE A 296 -22.92 -6.99 23.49
C PHE A 296 -23.10 -7.52 24.91
N LEU A 297 -22.03 -7.63 25.69
CA LEU A 297 -22.10 -8.06 27.10
C LEU A 297 -22.90 -7.07 27.96
N GLU A 298 -22.77 -5.77 27.71
CA GLU A 298 -23.55 -4.74 28.40
C GLU A 298 -25.05 -4.85 28.08
N VAL A 299 -25.42 -5.19 26.83
CA VAL A 299 -26.81 -5.51 26.48
C VAL A 299 -27.30 -6.75 27.22
N CYS A 300 -26.50 -7.83 27.25
CA CYS A 300 -26.85 -9.04 27.99
C CYS A 300 -27.10 -8.77 29.47
N LYS A 301 -26.26 -7.94 30.09
CA LYS A 301 -26.39 -7.52 31.48
C LYS A 301 -27.68 -6.72 31.72
N LYS A 302 -28.05 -5.82 30.81
CA LYS A 302 -29.33 -5.08 30.86
C LYS A 302 -30.55 -6.00 30.72
N LEU A 303 -30.42 -7.07 29.95
CA LEU A 303 -31.44 -8.12 29.81
C LEU A 303 -31.48 -9.07 31.02
N GLY A 304 -30.61 -8.91 32.02
CA GLY A 304 -30.54 -9.78 33.19
C GLY A 304 -29.94 -11.15 32.91
N LEU A 305 -29.17 -11.29 31.82
CA LEU A 305 -28.49 -12.54 31.46
C LEU A 305 -27.15 -12.63 32.17
N GLU A 306 -26.97 -13.67 32.99
CA GLU A 306 -25.70 -13.95 33.65
C GLU A 306 -24.71 -14.64 32.70
N ILE A 307 -23.61 -13.95 32.42
CA ILE A 307 -22.49 -14.45 31.59
C ILE A 307 -21.22 -14.39 32.45
N ASN A 308 -20.54 -15.54 32.57
CA ASN A 308 -19.34 -15.70 33.42
C ASN A 308 -18.14 -16.26 32.67
#